data_AF-A0A3N6GVI3-F1
#
_entry.id   AF-A0A3N6GVI3-F1
#
_cell.length_a   1.000
_cell.length_b   1.000
_cell.length_c   1.000
_cell.angle_alpha   90.00
_cell.angle_beta   90.00
_cell.angle_gamma   90.00
#
_symmetry.space_group_name_H-M   'P 1'
#
loop_
_entity.id
_entity.type
_entity.pdbx_description
1 polymer ?
#
loop_
_entity_poly.entity_id
_entity_poly.type
_entity_poly.pdbx_seq_one_letter_code
_entity_poly.pdbx_strand_id
1 'polypeptide(L)'
;MLDRLSQLLNRELNELRTYFMELGNELYRLKEKYAHHQGGRTLVLDTNDLLHYSRYDKIPWAAVYGKNAVVVIPHVVVDEIDKKSYATSDSIRKRARGVFGLLEQTLTDQRDGHAMAGGVRVEVLLDEPQHVRLPNNDDEIVARACELQQAIGPVQVTVLTGDNGMRARALAWGLNADKLPAKYRIEQVSTRDRAEYLQSITALEEQPPALTPG
;
A
#
# COMPACT_ATOMS: atom_id res chain seq x y z
N MET A 1 -20.81 31.35 47.55
CA MET A 1 -21.44 30.62 46.43
C MET A 1 -20.80 30.96 45.08
N LEU A 2 -20.58 32.25 44.76
CA LEU A 2 -19.86 32.70 43.54
C LEU A 2 -18.41 32.16 43.39
N ASP A 3 -17.66 32.05 44.49
CA ASP A 3 -16.26 31.59 44.47
C ASP A 3 -16.13 30.10 44.06
N ARG A 4 -17.00 29.24 44.60
CA ARG A 4 -17.05 27.80 44.25
C ARG A 4 -17.40 27.57 42.78
N LEU A 5 -18.30 28.36 42.23
CA LEU A 5 -18.73 28.23 40.82
C LEU A 5 -17.62 28.68 39.87
N SER A 6 -16.88 29.73 40.24
CA SER A 6 -15.70 30.21 39.50
C SER A 6 -14.55 29.20 39.52
N GLN A 7 -14.30 28.55 40.66
CA GLN A 7 -13.29 27.50 40.78
C GLN A 7 -13.61 26.28 39.93
N LEU A 8 -14.87 25.84 39.91
CA LEU A 8 -15.32 24.74 39.04
C LEU A 8 -15.16 25.10 37.57
N LEU A 9 -15.60 26.30 37.16
CA LEU A 9 -15.49 26.74 35.77
C LEU A 9 -14.03 26.84 35.31
N ASN A 10 -13.13 27.36 36.15
CA ASN A 10 -11.70 27.41 35.84
C ASN A 10 -11.06 26.02 35.76
N ARG A 11 -11.52 25.06 36.57
CA ARG A 11 -11.08 23.67 36.49
C ARG A 11 -11.49 23.05 35.15
N GLU A 12 -12.77 23.13 34.79
CA GLU A 12 -13.28 22.60 33.51
C GLU A 12 -12.57 23.22 32.31
N LEU A 13 -12.34 24.54 32.32
CA LEU A 13 -11.60 25.22 31.26
C LEU A 13 -10.14 24.72 31.14
N ASN A 14 -9.49 24.44 32.27
CA ASN A 14 -8.15 23.88 32.27
C ASN A 14 -8.13 22.43 31.76
N GLU A 15 -9.10 21.60 32.16
CA GLU A 15 -9.24 20.22 31.69
C GLU A 15 -9.48 20.17 30.18
N LEU A 16 -10.41 21.00 29.66
CA LEU A 16 -10.65 21.15 28.22
C LEU A 16 -9.40 21.63 27.47
N ARG A 17 -8.68 22.63 28.01
CA ARG A 17 -7.44 23.11 27.39
C ARG A 17 -6.39 21.99 27.31
N THR A 18 -6.21 21.23 28.38
CA THR A 18 -5.26 20.10 28.40
C THR A 18 -5.65 19.05 27.37
N TYR A 19 -6.92 18.67 27.31
CA TYR A 19 -7.44 17.73 26.32
C TYR A 19 -7.17 18.19 24.88
N PHE A 20 -7.46 19.46 24.55
CA PHE A 20 -7.16 19.98 23.21
C PHE A 20 -5.66 20.03 22.89
N MET A 21 -4.80 20.30 23.87
CA MET A 21 -3.34 20.25 23.66
C MET A 21 -2.86 18.82 23.43
N GLU A 22 -3.38 17.84 24.16
CA GLU A 22 -3.06 16.43 23.97
C GLU A 22 -3.50 15.94 22.59
N LEU A 23 -4.73 16.27 22.18
CA LEU A 23 -5.24 15.96 20.85
C LEU A 23 -4.38 16.63 19.75
N GLY A 24 -3.96 17.88 19.96
CA GLY A 24 -3.05 18.56 19.05
C GLY A 24 -1.71 17.84 18.90
N ASN A 25 -1.12 17.40 20.02
CA ASN A 25 0.13 16.65 20.01
C ASN A 25 -0.01 15.29 19.32
N GLU A 26 -1.14 14.61 19.50
CA GLU A 26 -1.45 13.36 18.82
C GLU A 26 -1.54 13.55 17.30
N LEU A 27 -2.22 14.60 16.84
CA LEU A 27 -2.28 14.96 15.42
C LEU A 27 -0.90 15.28 14.84
N TYR A 28 -0.02 15.97 15.59
CA TYR A 28 1.35 16.22 15.14
C TYR A 28 2.15 14.93 14.98
N ARG A 29 2.08 14.01 15.95
CA ARG A 29 2.74 12.70 15.86
C ARG A 29 2.21 11.88 14.69
N LEU A 30 0.90 11.94 14.43
CA LEU A 30 0.28 11.26 13.30
C LEU A 30 0.82 11.82 11.97
N LYS A 31 0.91 13.14 11.84
CA LYS A 31 1.49 13.78 10.65
C LYS A 31 2.96 13.42 10.45
N GLU A 32 3.74 13.38 11.53
CA GLU A 32 5.14 12.98 11.48
C GLU A 32 5.30 11.51 11.07
N LYS A 33 4.47 10.60 11.61
CA LYS A 33 4.42 9.18 11.24
C LYS A 33 4.19 8.97 9.74
N TYR A 34 3.39 9.83 9.11
CA TYR A 34 3.04 9.72 7.69
C TYR A 34 3.65 10.82 6.80
N ALA A 35 4.71 11.48 7.26
CA ALA A 35 5.33 12.59 6.54
C ALA A 35 5.82 12.19 5.13
N HIS A 36 6.24 10.93 4.94
CA HIS A 36 6.71 10.41 3.65
C HIS A 36 5.63 10.31 2.58
N HIS A 37 4.34 10.36 2.93
CA HIS A 37 3.26 10.36 1.94
C HIS A 37 3.06 11.73 1.27
N GLN A 38 3.56 12.82 1.87
CA GLN A 38 3.25 14.20 1.47
C GLN A 38 3.80 14.63 0.09
N GLY A 39 4.60 13.78 -0.57
CA GLY A 39 5.25 14.11 -1.83
C GLY A 39 4.54 13.66 -3.11
N GLY A 40 3.53 12.77 -3.03
CA GLY A 40 2.98 12.10 -4.21
C GLY A 40 1.70 11.32 -3.97
N ARG A 41 1.47 10.24 -4.72
CA ARG A 41 0.29 9.37 -4.58
C ARG A 41 0.55 8.23 -3.62
N THR A 42 -0.45 7.86 -2.83
CA THR A 42 -0.37 6.65 -1.99
C THR A 42 -1.18 5.53 -2.65
N LEU A 43 -0.53 4.43 -2.97
CA LEU A 43 -1.09 3.31 -3.72
C LEU A 43 -1.31 2.14 -2.77
N VAL A 44 -2.56 1.71 -2.57
CA VAL A 44 -2.88 0.56 -1.71
C VAL A 44 -3.07 -0.66 -2.59
N LEU A 45 -2.28 -1.71 -2.36
CA LEU A 45 -2.36 -2.97 -3.12
C LEU A 45 -3.37 -3.93 -2.51
N ASP A 46 -4.08 -4.68 -3.36
CA ASP A 46 -4.85 -5.85 -2.94
C ASP A 46 -4.04 -7.15 -3.07
N THR A 47 -4.61 -8.27 -2.61
CA THR A 47 -3.96 -9.58 -2.72
C THR A 47 -3.88 -10.08 -4.17
N ASN A 48 -4.80 -9.66 -5.03
CA ASN A 48 -4.81 -10.07 -6.44
C ASN A 48 -3.68 -9.40 -7.21
N ASP A 49 -3.36 -8.15 -6.90
CA ASP A 49 -2.25 -7.39 -7.45
C ASP A 49 -0.94 -8.12 -7.17
N LEU A 50 -0.76 -8.64 -5.95
CA LEU A 50 0.44 -9.38 -5.57
C LEU A 50 0.56 -10.76 -6.22
N LEU A 51 -0.54 -11.40 -6.63
CA LEU A 51 -0.53 -12.79 -7.14
C LEU A 51 -0.69 -12.91 -8.67
N HIS A 52 -1.38 -11.94 -9.28
CA HIS A 52 -1.72 -11.96 -10.70
C HIS A 52 -0.90 -10.99 -11.55
N TYR A 53 -0.12 -10.12 -10.92
CA TYR A 53 0.83 -9.24 -11.60
C TYR A 53 2.27 -9.63 -11.25
N SER A 54 3.20 -9.01 -11.97
CA SER A 54 4.63 -9.07 -11.67
C SER A 54 4.86 -8.72 -10.21
N ARG A 55 5.87 -9.35 -9.59
CA ARG A 55 6.21 -9.08 -8.21
C ARG A 55 6.37 -7.56 -8.00
N TYR A 56 5.83 -7.06 -6.90
CA TYR A 56 5.79 -5.63 -6.64
C TYR A 56 7.18 -4.98 -6.57
N ASP A 57 8.23 -5.71 -6.21
CA ASP A 57 9.62 -5.21 -6.23
C ASP A 57 10.15 -4.95 -7.66
N LYS A 58 9.53 -5.54 -8.68
CA LYS A 58 9.93 -5.43 -10.09
C LYS A 58 9.12 -4.42 -10.88
N ILE A 59 8.00 -3.96 -10.34
CA ILE A 59 7.20 -2.92 -10.99
C ILE A 59 7.91 -1.58 -10.79
N PRO A 60 8.20 -0.81 -11.86
CA PRO A 60 8.86 0.50 -11.76
C PRO A 60 7.86 1.56 -11.31
N TRP A 61 7.39 1.49 -10.07
CA TRP A 61 6.38 2.37 -9.49
C TRP A 61 6.67 3.86 -9.71
N ALA A 62 7.94 4.28 -9.59
CA ALA A 62 8.35 5.66 -9.79
C ALA A 62 8.06 6.16 -11.22
N ALA A 63 8.21 5.28 -12.21
CA ALA A 63 7.94 5.61 -13.61
C ALA A 63 6.43 5.56 -13.94
N VAL A 64 5.67 4.70 -13.25
CA VAL A 64 4.23 4.51 -13.52
C VAL A 64 3.37 5.55 -12.79
N TYR A 65 3.68 5.86 -11.54
CA TYR A 65 2.85 6.69 -10.66
C TYR A 65 3.58 7.92 -10.08
N GLY A 66 4.86 8.09 -10.39
CA GLY A 66 5.69 9.22 -9.96
C GLY A 66 6.69 8.88 -8.86
N LYS A 67 7.83 9.59 -8.84
CA LYS A 67 8.97 9.32 -7.92
C LYS A 67 8.65 9.41 -6.43
N ASN A 68 7.62 10.17 -6.09
CA ASN A 68 7.20 10.37 -4.70
C ASN A 68 5.98 9.52 -4.33
N ALA A 69 5.61 8.54 -5.16
CA ALA A 69 4.56 7.61 -4.79
C ALA A 69 4.98 6.79 -3.56
N VAL A 70 4.01 6.25 -2.83
CA VAL A 70 4.24 5.28 -1.76
C VAL A 70 3.35 4.08 -2.02
N VAL A 71 3.96 2.89 -2.03
CA VAL A 71 3.22 1.63 -2.16
C VAL A 71 2.91 1.11 -0.76
N VAL A 72 1.65 0.85 -0.50
CA VAL A 72 1.15 0.41 0.80
C VAL A 72 0.47 -0.94 0.63
N ILE A 73 0.84 -1.88 1.47
CA ILE A 73 0.27 -3.22 1.52
C ILE A 73 -0.46 -3.36 2.86
N PRO A 74 -1.80 -3.44 2.87
CA PRO A 74 -2.54 -3.66 4.11
C PRO A 74 -2.11 -4.95 4.80
N HIS A 75 -2.04 -4.95 6.13
CA HIS A 75 -1.64 -6.14 6.88
C HIS A 75 -2.55 -7.36 6.59
N VAL A 76 -3.86 -7.16 6.34
CA VAL A 76 -4.77 -8.25 5.96
C VAL A 76 -4.33 -8.97 4.69
N VAL A 77 -3.70 -8.26 3.75
CA VAL A 77 -3.15 -8.85 2.52
C VAL A 77 -1.99 -9.78 2.83
N VAL A 78 -1.16 -9.46 3.83
CA VAL A 78 -0.07 -10.34 4.28
C VAL A 78 -0.64 -11.67 4.81
N ASP A 79 -1.69 -11.60 5.64
CA ASP A 79 -2.38 -12.79 6.16
C ASP A 79 -3.01 -13.64 5.04
N GLU A 80 -3.59 -13.00 4.02
CA GLU A 80 -4.14 -13.71 2.86
C GLU A 80 -3.06 -14.39 2.02
N ILE A 81 -1.92 -13.72 1.81
CA ILE A 81 -0.78 -14.28 1.09
C ILE A 81 -0.21 -15.48 1.84
N ASP A 82 -0.07 -15.38 3.17
CA ASP A 82 0.39 -16.48 4.01
C ASP A 82 -0.52 -17.72 3.88
N LYS A 83 -1.83 -17.54 4.06
CA LYS A 83 -2.82 -18.62 3.87
C LYS A 83 -2.73 -19.26 2.49
N LYS A 84 -2.57 -18.46 1.43
CA LYS A 84 -2.41 -18.96 0.05
C LYS A 84 -1.06 -19.65 -0.19
N SER A 85 -0.05 -19.39 0.63
CA SER A 85 1.27 -20.03 0.59
C SER A 85 1.23 -21.52 1.03
N TYR A 86 0.20 -21.90 1.77
CA TYR A 86 -0.06 -23.27 2.24
C TYR A 86 -1.17 -24.01 1.46
N ALA A 87 -1.86 -23.35 0.53
CA ALA A 87 -2.96 -23.94 -0.24
C ALA A 87 -2.52 -25.07 -1.20
N THR A 88 -3.44 -25.92 -1.66
CA THR A 88 -3.12 -27.11 -2.48
C THR A 88 -2.71 -26.78 -3.93
N SER A 89 -3.14 -25.65 -4.50
CA SER A 89 -2.91 -25.28 -5.92
C SER A 89 -1.45 -24.93 -6.23
N ASP A 90 -0.82 -25.61 -7.19
CA ASP A 90 0.64 -25.62 -7.32
C ASP A 90 1.28 -24.31 -7.82
N SER A 91 0.63 -23.57 -8.72
CA SER A 91 1.18 -22.33 -9.31
C SER A 91 0.98 -21.09 -8.43
N ILE A 92 -0.22 -20.88 -7.91
CA ILE A 92 -0.56 -19.76 -7.00
C ILE A 92 0.24 -19.88 -5.70
N ARG A 93 0.38 -21.10 -5.16
CA ARG A 93 1.15 -21.36 -3.94
C ARG A 93 2.62 -20.97 -4.07
N LYS A 94 3.27 -21.33 -5.18
CA LYS A 94 4.66 -20.96 -5.45
C LYS A 94 4.84 -19.44 -5.50
N ARG A 95 3.89 -18.72 -6.09
CA ARG A 95 3.89 -17.25 -6.11
C ARG A 95 3.66 -16.68 -4.72
N ALA A 96 2.64 -17.15 -4.00
CA ALA A 96 2.33 -16.70 -2.65
C ALA A 96 3.54 -16.85 -1.72
N ARG A 97 4.26 -17.98 -1.75
CA ARG A 97 5.52 -18.14 -0.99
C ARG A 97 6.60 -17.15 -1.39
N GLY A 98 6.79 -16.93 -2.69
CA GLY A 98 7.78 -15.98 -3.19
C GLY A 98 7.45 -14.53 -2.80
N VAL A 99 6.17 -14.16 -2.79
CA VAL A 99 5.69 -12.86 -2.31
C VAL A 99 5.80 -12.75 -0.80
N PHE A 100 5.46 -13.80 -0.06
CA PHE A 100 5.54 -13.82 1.40
C PHE A 100 6.95 -13.55 1.91
N GLY A 101 7.97 -14.25 1.37
CA GLY A 101 9.36 -13.97 1.74
C GLY A 101 9.81 -12.55 1.41
N LEU A 102 9.25 -11.93 0.36
CA LEU A 102 9.51 -10.53 0.03
C LEU A 102 8.79 -9.56 0.99
N LEU A 103 7.59 -9.92 1.46
CA LEU A 103 6.86 -9.17 2.49
C LEU A 103 7.59 -9.22 3.83
N GLU A 104 8.15 -10.36 4.23
CA GLU A 104 8.98 -10.47 5.44
C GLU A 104 10.22 -9.56 5.35
N GLN A 105 10.89 -9.53 4.20
CA GLN A 105 11.99 -8.61 3.96
C GLN A 105 11.50 -7.15 4.03
N THR A 106 10.37 -6.82 3.41
CA THR A 106 9.80 -5.46 3.45
C THR A 106 9.46 -5.01 4.86
N LEU A 107 8.91 -5.90 5.70
CA LEU A 107 8.64 -5.61 7.11
C LEU A 107 9.93 -5.30 7.90
N THR A 108 11.01 -6.04 7.59
CA THR A 108 12.33 -5.82 8.19
C THR A 108 12.90 -4.46 7.76
N ASP A 109 12.95 -4.21 6.46
CA ASP A 109 13.50 -2.97 5.89
C ASP A 109 12.66 -1.74 6.29
N GLN A 110 11.34 -1.90 6.47
CA GLN A 110 10.44 -0.84 6.91
C GLN A 110 10.71 -0.44 8.36
N ARG A 111 10.98 -1.42 9.24
CA ARG A 111 11.35 -1.16 10.63
C ARG A 111 12.62 -0.33 10.72
N ASP A 112 13.54 -0.56 9.80
CA ASP A 112 14.79 0.18 9.66
C ASP A 112 14.65 1.45 8.79
N GLY A 113 13.43 1.78 8.36
CA GLY A 113 13.08 3.03 7.68
C GLY A 113 13.48 3.14 6.20
N HIS A 114 13.86 2.04 5.53
CA HIS A 114 14.45 2.07 4.19
C HIS A 114 13.83 1.09 3.18
N ALA A 115 12.63 0.57 3.43
CA ALA A 115 11.92 -0.29 2.49
C ALA A 115 11.60 0.44 1.17
N MET A 116 12.19 -0.04 0.08
CA MET A 116 12.05 0.54 -1.26
C MET A 116 11.73 -0.53 -2.31
N ALA A 117 10.85 -0.22 -3.25
CA ALA A 117 10.49 -1.07 -4.39
C ALA A 117 10.27 -0.19 -5.62
N GLY A 118 10.77 -0.58 -6.79
CA GLY A 118 10.46 0.14 -8.03
C GLY A 118 10.81 1.63 -8.06
N GLY A 119 11.80 2.05 -7.26
CA GLY A 119 12.21 3.44 -7.11
C GLY A 119 11.36 4.29 -6.17
N VAL A 120 10.44 3.69 -5.40
CA VAL A 120 9.59 4.37 -4.43
C VAL A 120 9.60 3.66 -3.08
N ARG A 121 9.08 4.32 -2.03
CA ARG A 121 8.91 3.70 -0.72
C ARG A 121 7.82 2.65 -0.77
N VAL A 122 8.04 1.52 -0.10
CA VAL A 122 7.03 0.48 0.12
C VAL A 122 6.88 0.23 1.60
N GLU A 123 5.65 0.00 2.06
CA GLU A 123 5.38 -0.32 3.44
C GLU A 123 4.17 -1.25 3.58
N VAL A 124 4.17 -2.04 4.64
CA VAL A 124 3.02 -2.73 5.17
C VAL A 124 2.32 -1.80 6.15
N LEU A 125 1.05 -1.50 5.88
CA LEU A 125 0.18 -0.77 6.80
C LEU A 125 -0.24 -1.72 7.92
N LEU A 126 0.45 -1.60 9.06
CA LEU A 126 0.19 -2.38 10.25
C LEU A 126 -1.16 -2.00 10.86
N ASP A 127 -1.77 -2.96 11.56
CA ASP A 127 -2.95 -2.67 12.36
C ASP A 127 -2.53 -2.32 13.78
N GLU A 128 -3.24 -1.35 14.34
CA GLU A 128 -3.06 -0.99 15.75
C GLU A 128 -3.57 -2.16 16.62
N PRO A 129 -3.01 -2.40 17.82
CA PRO A 129 -3.37 -3.56 18.65
C PRO A 129 -4.86 -3.66 19.01
N GLN A 130 -5.59 -2.55 18.98
CA GLN A 130 -7.03 -2.49 19.26
C GLN A 130 -7.91 -2.66 18.01
N HIS A 131 -7.30 -2.78 16.82
CA HIS A 131 -8.01 -2.92 15.57
C HIS A 131 -8.77 -4.25 15.51
N VAL A 132 -10.04 -4.18 15.10
CA VAL A 132 -10.88 -5.37 14.90
C VAL A 132 -11.11 -5.53 13.40
N ARG A 133 -10.56 -6.60 12.84
CA ARG A 133 -10.71 -6.97 11.43
C ARG A 133 -12.18 -7.11 11.04
N LEU A 134 -12.55 -6.56 9.89
CA LEU A 134 -13.82 -6.85 9.25
C LEU A 134 -13.87 -8.31 8.75
N PRO A 135 -15.05 -8.95 8.68
CA PRO A 135 -15.18 -10.34 8.23
C PRO A 135 -14.79 -10.56 6.75
N ASN A 136 -14.94 -9.52 5.92
CA ASN A 136 -14.60 -9.55 4.51
C ASN A 136 -13.29 -8.77 4.28
N ASN A 137 -12.32 -9.43 3.66
CA ASN A 137 -10.98 -8.86 3.46
C ASN A 137 -10.97 -7.71 2.44
N ASP A 138 -11.84 -7.70 1.43
CA ASP A 138 -11.95 -6.56 0.51
C ASP A 138 -12.48 -5.32 1.25
N ASP A 139 -13.51 -5.51 2.08
CA ASP A 139 -14.09 -4.44 2.89
C ASP A 139 -13.06 -3.92 3.91
N GLU A 140 -12.29 -4.83 4.52
CA GLU A 140 -11.15 -4.50 5.39
C GLU A 140 -10.11 -3.65 4.66
N ILE A 141 -9.64 -4.06 3.47
CA ILE A 141 -8.64 -3.30 2.70
C ILE A 141 -9.15 -1.89 2.40
N VAL A 142 -10.41 -1.76 1.97
CA VAL A 142 -11.02 -0.45 1.69
C VAL A 142 -11.13 0.40 2.96
N ALA A 143 -11.51 -0.20 4.09
CA ALA A 143 -11.56 0.49 5.38
C ALA A 143 -10.17 1.01 5.82
N ARG A 144 -9.13 0.16 5.73
CA ARG A 144 -7.75 0.56 6.03
C ARG A 144 -7.26 1.68 5.10
N ALA A 145 -7.63 1.64 3.82
CA ALA A 145 -7.32 2.70 2.87
C ALA A 145 -8.04 4.02 3.20
N CYS A 146 -9.28 3.97 3.70
CA CYS A 146 -10.02 5.15 4.17
C CYS A 146 -9.39 5.77 5.41
N GLU A 147 -8.99 4.96 6.39
CA GLU A 147 -8.30 5.43 7.58
C GLU A 147 -6.96 6.09 7.21
N LEU A 148 -6.22 5.48 6.28
CA LEU A 148 -4.99 6.07 5.75
C LEU A 148 -5.28 7.41 5.07
N GLN A 149 -6.33 7.52 4.24
CA GLN A 149 -6.74 8.76 3.59
C GLN A 149 -7.04 9.87 4.60
N GLN A 150 -7.67 9.55 5.73
CA GLN A 150 -7.93 10.50 6.82
C GLN A 150 -6.63 10.95 7.50
N ALA A 151 -5.66 10.04 7.66
CA ALA A 151 -4.38 10.35 8.30
C ALA A 151 -3.44 11.20 7.42
N ILE A 152 -3.44 10.98 6.10
CA ILE A 152 -2.46 11.59 5.18
C ILE A 152 -3.02 12.75 4.37
N GLY A 153 -4.32 13.04 4.47
CA GLY A 153 -4.98 14.14 3.76
C GLY A 153 -4.19 15.45 3.88
N PRO A 154 -4.00 16.20 2.78
CA PRO A 154 -4.75 16.16 1.52
C PRO A 154 -4.20 15.19 0.45
N VAL A 155 -3.20 14.37 0.77
CA VAL A 155 -2.65 13.39 -0.20
C VAL A 155 -3.71 12.37 -0.58
N GLN A 156 -3.83 12.10 -1.88
CA GLN A 156 -4.83 11.17 -2.39
C GLN A 156 -4.36 9.71 -2.28
N VAL A 157 -5.18 8.88 -1.63
CA VAL A 157 -5.06 7.42 -1.61
C VAL A 157 -5.78 6.83 -2.82
N THR A 158 -5.09 5.91 -3.52
CA THR A 158 -5.59 5.17 -4.67
C THR A 158 -5.52 3.68 -4.39
N VAL A 159 -6.66 2.99 -4.38
CA VAL A 159 -6.71 1.52 -4.28
C VAL A 159 -6.44 0.93 -5.65
N LEU A 160 -5.40 0.13 -5.74
CA LEU A 160 -5.12 -0.67 -6.91
C LEU A 160 -5.88 -1.98 -6.79
N THR A 161 -6.67 -2.30 -7.80
CA THR A 161 -7.40 -3.57 -7.85
C THR A 161 -7.87 -3.90 -9.26
N GLY A 162 -7.75 -5.17 -9.63
CA GLY A 162 -8.37 -5.73 -10.84
C GLY A 162 -9.87 -6.00 -10.70
N ASP A 163 -10.38 -6.10 -9.47
CA ASP A 163 -11.75 -6.48 -9.17
C ASP A 163 -12.73 -5.30 -9.34
N ASN A 164 -13.87 -5.55 -10.01
CA ASN A 164 -14.85 -4.49 -10.24
C ASN A 164 -15.65 -4.14 -9.00
N GLY A 165 -15.93 -5.11 -8.13
CA GLY A 165 -16.65 -4.90 -6.88
C GLY A 165 -15.82 -4.10 -5.88
N MET A 166 -14.56 -4.50 -5.68
CA MET A 166 -13.62 -3.76 -4.83
C MET A 166 -13.39 -2.33 -5.33
N ARG A 167 -13.26 -2.14 -6.66
CA ARG A 167 -13.17 -0.80 -7.25
C ARG A 167 -14.42 0.04 -6.97
N ALA A 168 -15.61 -0.54 -7.13
CA ALA A 168 -16.86 0.17 -6.83
C ALA A 168 -16.97 0.55 -5.35
N ARG A 169 -16.54 -0.33 -4.43
CA ARG A 169 -16.50 -0.04 -2.99
C ARG A 169 -15.55 1.11 -2.67
N ALA A 170 -14.32 1.09 -3.18
CA ALA A 170 -13.34 2.14 -2.95
C ALA A 170 -13.88 3.53 -3.40
N LEU A 171 -14.46 3.59 -4.61
CA LEU A 171 -15.07 4.82 -5.13
C LEU A 171 -16.26 5.29 -4.28
N ALA A 172 -17.10 4.38 -3.78
CA ALA A 172 -18.24 4.73 -2.94
C ALA A 172 -17.83 5.38 -1.61
N TRP A 173 -16.63 5.08 -1.12
CA TRP A 173 -16.03 5.69 0.08
C TRP A 173 -15.17 6.93 -0.20
N GLY A 174 -15.17 7.43 -1.45
CA GLY A 174 -14.43 8.64 -1.82
C GLY A 174 -12.92 8.44 -2.02
N LEU A 175 -12.46 7.19 -2.10
CA LEU A 175 -11.09 6.87 -2.51
C LEU A 175 -10.95 6.91 -4.03
N ASN A 176 -9.74 7.14 -4.52
CA ASN A 176 -9.43 6.84 -5.92
C ASN A 176 -9.25 5.33 -6.08
N ALA A 177 -9.51 4.83 -7.29
CA ALA A 177 -9.26 3.45 -7.61
C ALA A 177 -8.81 3.27 -9.06
N ASP A 178 -7.72 2.55 -9.26
CA ASP A 178 -7.08 2.31 -10.55
C ASP A 178 -6.76 0.82 -10.74
N LYS A 179 -6.49 0.43 -11.99
CA LYS A 179 -5.99 -0.92 -12.31
C LYS A 179 -4.50 -0.83 -12.57
N LEU A 180 -3.74 -1.84 -12.13
CA LEU A 180 -2.37 -1.98 -12.59
C LEU A 180 -2.34 -2.10 -14.13
N PRO A 181 -1.35 -1.47 -14.80
CA PRO A 181 -1.20 -1.60 -16.24
C PRO A 181 -1.12 -3.06 -16.68
N ALA A 182 -1.89 -3.42 -17.72
CA ALA A 182 -2.03 -4.79 -18.19
C ALA A 182 -0.70 -5.47 -18.55
N LYS A 183 0.31 -4.68 -18.98
CA LYS A 183 1.67 -5.16 -19.28
C LYS A 183 2.39 -5.82 -18.10
N TYR A 184 1.96 -5.54 -16.86
CA TYR A 184 2.51 -6.18 -15.66
C TYR A 184 1.72 -7.41 -15.25
N ARG A 185 0.56 -7.68 -15.86
CA ARG A 185 -0.26 -8.84 -15.54
C ARG A 185 0.50 -10.08 -15.99
N ILE A 186 0.63 -11.06 -15.10
CA ILE A 186 1.16 -12.37 -15.46
C ILE A 186 0.06 -13.03 -16.28
N GLU A 187 0.21 -13.02 -17.60
CA GLU A 187 -0.58 -13.90 -18.46
C GLU A 187 -0.43 -15.32 -17.90
N GLN A 188 -1.54 -16.05 -17.80
CA GLN A 188 -1.47 -17.48 -17.63
C GLN A 188 -0.87 -18.04 -18.92
N VAL A 189 0.45 -17.94 -19.04
CA VAL A 189 1.21 -18.60 -20.09
C VAL A 189 0.90 -20.08 -19.90
N SER A 190 -0.01 -20.56 -20.75
CA SER A 190 -0.08 -21.98 -21.06
C SER A 190 1.35 -22.39 -21.41
N THR A 191 1.78 -23.56 -20.99
CA THR A 191 3.18 -24.00 -21.00
C THR A 191 3.90 -23.88 -22.36
N ARG A 192 3.17 -23.56 -23.44
CA ARG A 192 3.63 -23.28 -24.80
C ARG A 192 4.33 -21.93 -25.00
N ASP A 193 3.90 -20.84 -24.35
CA ASP A 193 4.29 -19.48 -24.80
C ASP A 193 5.46 -18.88 -23.98
N ARG A 194 5.99 -19.65 -23.02
CA ARG A 194 7.06 -19.19 -22.10
C ARG A 194 8.40 -18.95 -22.81
N ALA A 195 8.65 -19.66 -23.91
CA ALA A 195 9.88 -19.51 -24.70
C ALA A 195 9.85 -18.22 -25.54
N GLU A 196 8.70 -17.87 -26.11
CA GLU A 196 8.52 -16.66 -26.92
C GLU A 196 8.52 -15.39 -26.05
N TYR A 197 7.91 -15.44 -24.86
CA TYR A 197 7.92 -14.32 -23.92
C TYR A 197 9.31 -14.02 -23.33
N LEU A 198 10.15 -15.05 -23.15
CA LEU A 198 11.55 -14.85 -22.74
C LEU A 198 12.37 -14.19 -23.87
N GLN A 199 12.11 -14.53 -25.13
CA GLN A 199 12.78 -13.91 -26.27
C GLN A 199 12.38 -12.44 -26.47
N SER A 200 11.13 -12.06 -26.19
CA SER A 200 10.67 -10.67 -26.34
C SER A 200 11.19 -9.73 -25.25
N ILE A 201 11.47 -10.23 -24.04
CA ILE A 201 12.10 -9.44 -22.97
C ILE A 201 13.61 -9.26 -23.24
N THR A 202 14.30 -10.31 -23.70
CA THR A 202 15.75 -10.22 -23.99
C THR A 202 16.05 -9.32 -25.20
N ALA A 203 15.15 -9.23 -26.18
CA ALA A 203 15.35 -8.42 -27.39
C ALA A 203 15.29 -6.89 -27.17
N LEU A 204 14.82 -6.42 -26.00
CA LEU A 204 14.71 -4.98 -25.70
C LEU A 204 15.98 -4.36 -25.11
N GLU A 205 17.02 -5.15 -24.77
CA GLU A 205 18.25 -4.65 -24.13
C GLU A 205 19.50 -4.58 -25.03
N GLU A 206 19.45 -4.91 -26.32
CA GLU A 206 20.62 -4.79 -27.21
C GLU A 206 20.34 -4.02 -28.50
N GLN A 207 20.46 -2.69 -28.44
CA GLN A 207 20.98 -1.91 -29.56
C GLN A 207 22.10 -0.99 -29.05
N PRO A 208 23.39 -1.34 -29.27
CA PRO A 208 24.48 -0.40 -29.03
C PRO A 208 24.35 0.79 -30.00
N PRO A 209 24.76 2.01 -29.57
CA PRO A 209 24.60 3.21 -30.37
C PRO A 209 25.36 3.10 -31.69
N ALA A 210 24.68 3.41 -32.79
CA ALA A 210 25.27 3.46 -34.12
C ALA A 210 26.43 4.48 -34.16
N LEU A 211 27.64 3.99 -34.40
CA LEU A 211 28.77 4.80 -34.81
C LEU A 211 28.43 5.47 -36.15
N THR A 212 28.35 6.80 -36.15
CA THR A 212 28.26 7.60 -37.38
C THR A 212 29.68 7.88 -37.89
N PRO A 213 29.98 7.66 -39.18
CA PRO A 213 31.23 8.09 -39.77
C PRO A 213 31.11 9.56 -40.22
N GLY A 214 32.00 10.40 -39.69
CA GLY A 214 32.24 11.78 -40.10
C GLY A 214 33.66 12.18 -39.74
#